data_AF-K9RS75-F1
#
_entry.id   AF-K9RS75-F1
#
_cell.length_a   1.000
_cell.length_b   1.000
_cell.length_c   1.000
_cell.angle_alpha   90.00
_cell.angle_beta   90.00
_cell.angle_gamma   90.00
#
_symmetry.space_group_name_H-M   'P 1'
#
loop_
_entity.id
_entity.type
_entity.pdbx_description
1 polymer ?
#
loop_
_entity_poly.entity_id
_entity_poly.type
_entity_poly.pdbx_seq_one_letter_code
_entity_poly.pdbx_strand_id
1 'polypeptide(L)'
;MEIASIFPLTYCLSDPNYTIYHRAALGGLAATIEAWDKSPPQGITPKLDHDFVIIEKTGDLTDQEAFKLILDASFKLTEDKLIDLPGQFIREDAIDLRISIHEGLCLTFLQHNKMRPGEKEPYKFPLKLADSDENQLITYKAINSFAHQKAQGTGLLGDSPKNKDSGRLPQFASIPQSMIPGAMTGRKSLQAPVKEVILLHFLMVGCVTFLLRPRTYKEKAQACIVIPDIIDLVGFTGAIKRISSRSQNFERFTHTYLGRVVGGAEEAAFSFLLDMTTHKIEREKSIKGCQAIAMGKVAWDKNQINRSISVKVGGDYEELGVFRAAKQYLGKSKFIKLRDGKSFSVPDTAIPELIAANLAANRHWCGHFKELLAKKEDFHNLLFKKGGLHKVSQAIKSKEDIAIIRAFHKAWEMTMAQMGKRARDNNLDFGRLVEVRQEKIRNEILRLKTSDAVANWFLKFCADATKGGSLAPIREDAELIRDFIFNRRNFDRLQNLLLFALVSYESDKSNN
;
A
#
# COMPACT_ATOMS: atom_id res chain seq x y z
N MET A 1 -13.33 34.70 -32.77
CA MET A 1 -12.73 35.10 -31.48
C MET A 1 -11.35 34.48 -31.41
N GLU A 2 -10.31 35.31 -31.46
CA GLU A 2 -8.93 34.86 -31.27
C GLU A 2 -8.77 34.37 -29.82
N ILE A 3 -8.41 33.10 -29.65
CA ILE A 3 -8.10 32.55 -28.33
C ILE A 3 -6.67 32.97 -28.01
N ALA A 4 -6.50 33.73 -26.93
CA ALA A 4 -5.20 34.10 -26.38
C ALA A 4 -4.39 32.86 -25.99
N SER A 5 -3.06 32.98 -25.99
CA SER A 5 -2.16 31.92 -25.51
C SER A 5 -2.61 31.43 -24.12
N ILE A 6 -2.53 30.13 -23.88
CA ILE A 6 -2.91 29.56 -22.59
C ILE A 6 -1.81 29.71 -21.53
N PHE A 7 -0.61 30.11 -21.94
CA PHE A 7 0.52 30.37 -21.05
C PHE A 7 0.44 31.81 -20.48
N PRO A 8 0.83 32.02 -19.20
CA PRO A 8 1.34 31.01 -18.26
C PRO A 8 0.27 29.99 -17.80
N LEU A 9 0.73 28.76 -17.56
CA LEU A 9 -0.06 27.75 -16.87
C LEU A 9 0.12 27.97 -15.36
N THR A 10 -0.98 28.22 -14.65
CA THR A 10 -0.97 28.45 -13.21
C THR A 10 -1.91 27.46 -12.55
N TYR A 11 -1.40 26.70 -11.59
CA TYR A 11 -2.14 25.67 -10.85
C TYR A 11 -1.90 25.86 -9.36
N CYS A 12 -2.93 25.64 -8.54
CA CYS A 12 -2.90 25.95 -7.12
C CYS A 12 -3.67 24.87 -6.33
N LEU A 13 -3.12 24.37 -5.22
CA LEU A 13 -3.74 23.34 -4.39
C LEU A 13 -5.06 23.82 -3.77
N SER A 14 -5.16 25.12 -3.48
CA SER A 14 -6.35 25.75 -2.90
C SER A 14 -7.47 26.03 -3.91
N ASP A 15 -7.34 25.67 -5.18
CA ASP A 15 -8.43 25.77 -6.16
C ASP A 15 -9.64 24.93 -5.69
N PRO A 16 -10.81 25.56 -5.45
CA PRO A 16 -11.97 24.87 -4.90
C PRO A 16 -12.57 23.82 -5.86
N ASN A 17 -12.24 23.88 -7.16
CA ASN A 17 -12.69 22.89 -8.15
C ASN A 17 -11.81 21.64 -8.16
N TYR A 18 -10.65 21.66 -7.48
CA TYR A 18 -9.73 20.54 -7.51
C TYR A 18 -10.23 19.39 -6.64
N THR A 19 -10.40 18.24 -7.29
CA THR A 19 -10.56 16.95 -6.62
C THR A 19 -9.20 16.38 -6.19
N ILE A 20 -9.22 15.27 -5.46
CA ILE A 20 -7.98 14.56 -5.09
C ILE A 20 -7.11 14.19 -6.30
N TYR A 21 -7.72 13.93 -7.47
CA TYR A 21 -6.99 13.65 -8.71
C TYR A 21 -6.19 14.88 -9.17
N HIS A 22 -6.79 16.08 -9.10
CA HIS A 22 -6.10 17.31 -9.51
C HIS A 22 -4.95 17.63 -8.56
N ARG A 23 -5.16 17.48 -7.24
CA ARG A 23 -4.09 17.69 -6.26
C ARG A 23 -2.95 16.69 -6.41
N ALA A 24 -3.26 15.41 -6.61
CA ALA A 24 -2.26 14.39 -6.90
C ALA A 24 -1.51 14.68 -8.20
N ALA A 25 -2.22 15.08 -9.27
CA ALA A 25 -1.59 15.45 -10.53
C ALA A 25 -0.71 16.70 -10.42
N LEU A 26 -1.12 17.69 -9.63
CA LEU A 26 -0.33 18.86 -9.31
C LEU A 26 0.95 18.50 -8.54
N GLY A 27 0.88 17.56 -7.59
CA GLY A 27 2.08 17.01 -6.96
C GLY A 27 2.98 16.25 -7.94
N GLY A 28 2.40 15.52 -8.89
CA GLY A 28 3.15 14.86 -9.97
C GLY A 28 3.86 15.85 -10.89
N LEU A 29 3.21 16.98 -11.20
CA LEU A 29 3.79 18.08 -11.97
C LEU A 29 4.91 18.77 -11.18
N ALA A 30 4.66 19.11 -9.91
CA ALA A 30 5.66 19.69 -9.01
C ALA A 30 6.91 18.81 -8.89
N ALA A 31 6.72 17.51 -8.71
CA ALA A 31 7.80 16.55 -8.64
C ALA A 31 8.56 16.42 -9.96
N THR A 32 7.87 16.51 -11.09
CA THR A 32 8.52 16.54 -12.42
C THR A 32 9.35 17.80 -12.62
N ILE A 33 8.84 18.95 -12.22
CA ILE A 33 9.57 20.24 -12.27
C ILE A 33 10.84 20.17 -11.41
N GLU A 34 10.73 19.66 -10.18
CA GLU A 34 11.90 19.43 -9.33
C GLU A 34 12.90 18.46 -9.97
N ALA A 35 12.43 17.43 -10.67
CA ALA A 35 13.30 16.48 -11.36
C ALA A 35 14.05 17.09 -12.56
N TRP A 36 13.53 18.17 -13.15
CA TRP A 36 14.28 18.94 -14.15
C TRP A 36 15.44 19.73 -13.53
N ASP A 37 15.34 20.06 -12.23
CA ASP A 37 16.36 20.80 -11.46
C ASP A 37 16.82 22.06 -12.21
N LYS A 38 18.13 22.20 -12.47
CA LYS A 38 18.72 23.33 -13.19
C LYS A 38 18.64 23.22 -14.72
N SER A 39 18.01 22.17 -15.23
CA SER A 39 17.94 21.84 -16.66
C SER A 39 16.50 21.63 -17.13
N PRO A 40 15.60 22.64 -16.98
CA PRO A 40 14.27 22.58 -17.59
C PRO A 40 14.38 22.51 -19.13
N PRO A 41 13.33 22.04 -19.82
CA PRO A 41 13.29 22.04 -21.28
C PRO A 41 13.55 23.45 -21.81
N GLN A 42 14.38 23.57 -22.86
CA GLN A 42 14.74 24.86 -23.42
C GLN A 42 13.49 25.65 -23.83
N GLY A 43 13.37 26.89 -23.34
CA GLY A 43 12.21 27.73 -23.58
C GLY A 43 11.06 27.55 -22.57
N ILE A 44 11.19 26.67 -21.59
CA ILE A 44 10.23 26.48 -20.50
C ILE A 44 10.82 26.97 -19.18
N THR A 45 10.08 27.82 -18.47
CA THR A 45 10.48 28.39 -17.19
C THR A 45 9.45 28.04 -16.12
N PRO A 46 9.70 27.02 -15.29
CA PRO A 46 8.81 26.66 -14.20
C PRO A 46 9.14 27.44 -12.91
N LYS A 47 8.12 27.67 -12.11
CA LYS A 47 8.21 28.13 -10.72
C LYS A 47 7.39 27.20 -9.84
N LEU A 48 8.00 26.69 -8.78
CA LEU A 48 7.39 25.82 -7.80
C LEU A 48 7.37 26.52 -6.43
N ASP A 49 6.24 26.45 -5.75
CA ASP A 49 6.02 26.87 -4.37
C ASP A 49 5.27 25.78 -3.61
N HIS A 50 5.01 25.96 -2.30
CA HIS A 50 4.29 24.99 -1.47
C HIS A 50 2.84 24.79 -1.93
N ASP A 51 2.18 25.85 -2.42
CA ASP A 51 0.75 25.80 -2.80
C ASP A 51 0.52 25.83 -4.31
N PHE A 52 1.47 26.30 -5.12
CA PHE A 52 1.24 26.52 -6.54
C PHE A 52 2.43 26.16 -7.45
N VAL A 53 2.09 25.96 -8.73
CA VAL A 53 3.04 25.82 -9.85
C VAL A 53 2.68 26.83 -10.93
N ILE A 54 3.70 27.52 -11.46
CA ILE A 54 3.58 28.34 -12.66
C ILE A 54 4.53 27.80 -13.72
N ILE A 55 4.08 27.68 -14.97
CA ILE A 55 4.93 27.34 -16.10
C ILE A 55 4.76 28.41 -17.17
N GLU A 56 5.86 29.07 -17.49
CA GLU A 56 5.98 30.06 -18.56
C GLU A 56 6.69 29.45 -19.77
N LYS A 57 6.36 29.97 -20.94
CA LYS A 57 7.13 29.73 -22.16
C LYS A 57 7.87 31.01 -22.51
N THR A 58 9.10 30.87 -23.00
CA THR A 58 9.95 31.98 -23.45
C THR A 58 10.27 31.84 -24.93
N GLY A 59 10.64 32.95 -25.57
CA GLY A 59 10.85 33.02 -27.02
C GLY A 59 9.57 32.83 -27.83
N ASP A 60 9.73 32.45 -29.10
CA ASP A 60 8.64 32.35 -30.08
C ASP A 60 7.92 30.99 -30.09
N LEU A 61 8.08 30.19 -29.03
CA LEU A 61 7.43 28.88 -28.92
C LEU A 61 5.90 29.01 -28.99
N THR A 62 5.27 28.20 -29.82
CA THR A 62 3.82 28.04 -29.82
C THR A 62 3.35 27.23 -28.60
N ASP A 63 2.07 27.33 -28.25
CA ASP A 63 1.51 26.59 -27.09
C ASP A 63 1.66 25.06 -27.27
N GLN A 64 1.51 24.56 -28.51
CA GLN A 64 1.69 23.15 -28.81
C GLN A 64 3.15 22.70 -28.71
N GLU A 65 4.11 23.50 -29.18
CA GLU A 65 5.55 23.19 -29.08
C GLU A 65 6.01 23.20 -27.62
N ALA A 66 5.61 24.23 -26.87
CA ALA A 66 5.91 24.30 -25.44
C ALA A 66 5.37 23.07 -24.69
N PHE A 67 4.13 22.64 -24.99
CA PHE A 67 3.57 21.46 -24.37
C PHE A 67 4.26 20.15 -24.80
N LYS A 68 4.66 19.99 -26.06
CA LYS A 68 5.45 18.84 -26.53
C LYS A 68 6.78 18.73 -25.78
N LEU A 69 7.50 19.84 -25.62
CA LEU A 69 8.76 19.88 -24.86
C LEU A 69 8.56 19.45 -23.40
N ILE A 70 7.47 19.89 -22.77
CA ILE A 70 7.10 19.45 -21.43
C ILE A 70 6.85 17.93 -21.40
N LEU A 71 6.08 17.38 -22.35
CA LEU A 71 5.80 15.94 -22.40
C LEU A 71 7.06 15.10 -22.60
N ASP A 72 7.92 15.48 -23.54
CA ASP A 72 9.15 14.76 -23.87
C ASP A 72 10.11 14.70 -22.67
N ALA A 73 10.15 15.77 -21.87
CA ALA A 73 10.96 15.81 -20.65
C ALA A 73 10.32 15.07 -19.45
N SER A 74 9.02 14.81 -19.49
CA SER A 74 8.24 14.25 -18.37
C SER A 74 7.93 12.76 -18.50
N PHE A 75 7.82 12.26 -19.73
CA PHE A 75 7.32 10.90 -20.01
C PHE A 75 8.29 10.15 -20.91
N LYS A 76 9.19 9.39 -20.30
CA LYS A 76 10.32 8.73 -20.97
C LYS A 76 10.20 7.22 -20.96
N LEU A 77 11.03 6.60 -21.77
CA LEU A 77 11.33 5.17 -21.69
C LEU A 77 12.82 5.00 -21.42
N THR A 78 13.19 3.99 -20.64
CA THR A 78 14.58 3.57 -20.51
C THR A 78 15.06 2.83 -21.77
N GLU A 79 16.35 2.54 -21.86
CA GLU A 79 16.90 1.68 -22.92
C GLU A 79 16.24 0.29 -22.93
N ASP A 80 15.97 -0.25 -21.74
CA ASP A 80 15.21 -1.49 -21.52
C ASP A 80 13.70 -1.35 -21.78
N LYS A 81 13.24 -0.23 -22.34
CA LYS A 81 11.84 0.03 -22.70
C LYS A 81 10.87 -0.07 -21.51
N LEU A 82 11.37 0.24 -20.32
CA LEU A 82 10.56 0.43 -19.11
C LEU A 82 10.07 1.88 -19.04
N ILE A 83 8.95 2.11 -18.36
CA ILE A 83 8.44 3.47 -18.19
C ILE A 83 9.36 4.22 -17.23
N ASP A 84 9.76 5.42 -17.63
CA ASP A 84 10.53 6.34 -16.81
C ASP A 84 9.76 7.65 -16.63
N LEU A 85 9.47 7.96 -15.37
CA LEU A 85 8.76 9.17 -14.96
C LEU A 85 9.74 9.93 -14.04
N PRO A 86 10.48 10.93 -14.54
CA PRO A 86 11.52 11.61 -13.76
C PRO A 86 11.03 12.14 -12.41
N GLY A 87 9.79 12.63 -12.34
CA GLY A 87 9.18 13.11 -11.09
C GLY A 87 8.95 12.04 -10.01
N GLN A 88 9.14 10.74 -10.30
CA GLN A 88 9.15 9.69 -9.28
C GLN A 88 10.54 9.45 -8.67
N PHE A 89 11.58 10.12 -9.20
CA PHE A 89 12.97 10.05 -8.74
C PHE A 89 13.52 8.62 -8.65
N ILE A 90 13.02 7.71 -9.50
CA ILE A 90 13.47 6.32 -9.53
C ILE A 90 14.87 6.29 -10.11
N ARG A 91 15.82 5.76 -9.34
CA ARG A 91 17.22 5.64 -9.74
C ARG A 91 17.36 4.70 -10.94
N GLU A 92 18.41 4.89 -11.72
CA GLU A 92 18.71 4.03 -12.86
C GLU A 92 18.95 2.57 -12.43
N ASP A 93 19.65 2.36 -11.31
CA ASP A 93 19.97 1.03 -10.79
C ASP A 93 18.85 0.37 -9.96
N ALA A 94 17.72 1.05 -9.75
CA ALA A 94 16.53 0.51 -9.08
C ALA A 94 15.61 -0.21 -10.10
N ILE A 95 16.19 -1.09 -10.91
CA ILE A 95 15.49 -1.75 -12.02
C ILE A 95 14.32 -2.59 -11.52
N ASP A 96 14.47 -3.26 -10.38
CA ASP A 96 13.42 -4.08 -9.77
C ASP A 96 12.17 -3.23 -9.41
N LEU A 97 12.38 -2.08 -8.76
CA LEU A 97 11.31 -1.14 -8.45
C LEU A 97 10.67 -0.63 -9.74
N ARG A 98 11.49 -0.25 -10.74
CA ARG A 98 11.00 0.23 -12.03
C ARG A 98 10.13 -0.80 -12.77
N ILE A 99 10.49 -2.08 -12.70
CA ILE A 99 9.67 -3.18 -13.25
C ILE A 99 8.29 -3.21 -12.57
N SER A 100 8.24 -3.15 -11.23
CA SER A 100 6.96 -3.18 -10.53
C SER A 100 6.07 -1.96 -10.82
N ILE A 101 6.68 -0.78 -10.97
CA ILE A 101 5.98 0.46 -11.37
C ILE A 101 5.45 0.31 -12.80
N HIS A 102 6.29 -0.12 -13.74
CA HIS A 102 5.91 -0.36 -15.13
C HIS A 102 4.72 -1.32 -15.25
N GLU A 103 4.77 -2.47 -14.56
CA GLU A 103 3.67 -3.43 -14.52
C GLU A 103 2.41 -2.81 -13.92
N GLY A 104 2.55 -2.12 -12.78
CA GLY A 104 1.45 -1.43 -12.12
C GLY A 104 0.77 -0.41 -13.04
N LEU A 105 1.55 0.41 -13.76
CA LEU A 105 1.04 1.39 -14.73
C LEU A 105 0.34 0.71 -15.92
N CYS A 106 0.89 -0.40 -16.43
CA CYS A 106 0.28 -1.18 -17.51
C CYS A 106 -1.04 -1.84 -17.10
N LEU A 107 -1.19 -2.20 -15.84
CA LEU A 107 -2.42 -2.79 -15.28
C LEU A 107 -3.46 -1.73 -14.86
N THR A 108 -3.10 -0.44 -14.87
CA THR A 108 -3.93 0.64 -14.33
C THR A 108 -4.22 1.74 -15.37
N PHE A 109 -3.26 2.63 -15.63
CA PHE A 109 -3.40 3.71 -16.61
C PHE A 109 -3.35 3.22 -18.05
N LEU A 110 -2.54 2.20 -18.33
CA LEU A 110 -2.25 1.78 -19.72
C LEU A 110 -2.86 0.41 -20.05
N GLN A 111 -4.07 0.12 -19.58
CA GLN A 111 -4.68 -1.20 -19.72
C GLN A 111 -4.84 -1.66 -21.18
N HIS A 112 -5.25 -0.75 -22.06
CA HIS A 112 -5.43 -1.07 -23.47
C HIS A 112 -4.09 -1.10 -24.21
N ASN A 113 -3.81 -2.19 -24.93
CA ASN A 113 -2.56 -2.36 -25.69
C ASN A 113 -2.33 -1.24 -26.73
N LYS A 114 -3.38 -0.59 -27.24
CA LYS A 114 -3.26 0.57 -28.15
C LYS A 114 -2.65 1.81 -27.48
N MET A 115 -2.72 1.90 -26.15
CA MET A 115 -2.16 2.98 -25.35
C MET A 115 -0.72 2.69 -24.90
N ARG A 116 -0.21 1.48 -25.18
CA ARG A 116 1.15 1.04 -24.86
C ARG A 116 1.64 -0.03 -25.84
N PRO A 117 1.75 0.28 -27.15
CA PRO A 117 2.26 -0.69 -28.11
C PRO A 117 3.65 -1.15 -27.69
N GLY A 118 3.91 -2.45 -27.79
CA GLY A 118 5.11 -3.05 -27.23
C GLY A 118 5.40 -4.41 -27.83
N GLU A 119 6.41 -5.04 -27.28
CA GLU A 119 6.90 -6.33 -27.76
C GLU A 119 5.98 -7.47 -27.35
N LYS A 120 5.95 -8.53 -28.16
CA LYS A 120 5.10 -9.70 -27.90
C LYS A 120 5.67 -10.55 -26.77
N GLU A 121 6.98 -10.78 -26.83
CA GLU A 121 7.71 -11.64 -25.90
C GLU A 121 8.10 -10.88 -24.64
N PRO A 122 7.92 -11.47 -23.45
CA PRO A 122 8.35 -10.86 -22.20
C PRO A 122 9.86 -11.04 -21.99
N TYR A 123 10.50 -10.00 -21.49
CA TYR A 123 11.86 -10.05 -20.98
C TYR A 123 11.90 -10.75 -19.63
N LYS A 124 13.00 -11.44 -19.34
CA LYS A 124 13.28 -12.06 -18.04
C LYS A 124 14.33 -11.25 -17.31
N PHE A 125 14.08 -10.93 -16.05
CA PHE A 125 15.00 -10.20 -15.20
C PHE A 125 15.33 -11.04 -13.95
N PRO A 126 16.61 -11.27 -13.64
CA PRO A 126 17.02 -11.95 -12.42
C PRO A 126 16.94 -10.99 -11.22
N LEU A 127 15.99 -11.24 -10.34
CA LEU A 127 15.88 -10.54 -9.07
C LEU A 127 16.72 -11.25 -8.00
N LYS A 128 17.72 -10.56 -7.48
CA LYS A 128 18.52 -11.02 -6.33
C LYS A 128 17.83 -10.63 -5.03
N LEU A 129 17.64 -11.60 -4.15
CA LEU A 129 17.10 -11.36 -2.80
C LEU A 129 18.26 -11.21 -1.83
N ALA A 130 18.13 -10.31 -0.84
CA ALA A 130 19.17 -10.10 0.16
C ALA A 130 19.46 -11.36 0.99
N ASP A 131 18.44 -12.21 1.20
CA ASP A 131 18.49 -13.40 2.05
C ASP A 131 18.61 -14.73 1.27
N SER A 132 18.92 -14.70 -0.04
CA SER A 132 18.96 -15.92 -0.87
C SER A 132 20.00 -15.85 -1.98
N ASP A 133 20.77 -16.93 -2.13
CA ASP A 133 21.73 -17.13 -3.23
C ASP A 133 21.05 -17.50 -4.56
N GLU A 134 19.78 -17.93 -4.53
CA GLU A 134 18.99 -18.16 -5.75
C GLU A 134 18.42 -16.86 -6.30
N ASN A 135 18.74 -16.56 -7.57
CA ASN A 135 18.06 -15.53 -8.34
C ASN A 135 16.63 -15.98 -8.69
N GLN A 136 15.64 -15.12 -8.43
CA GLN A 136 14.27 -15.34 -8.86
C GLN A 136 14.03 -14.64 -10.20
N LEU A 137 13.45 -15.33 -11.18
CA LEU A 137 13.16 -14.74 -12.48
C LEU A 137 11.79 -14.07 -12.47
N ILE A 138 11.78 -12.74 -12.56
CA ILE A 138 10.58 -11.95 -12.85
C ILE A 138 10.53 -11.62 -14.33
N THR A 139 9.35 -11.32 -14.86
CA THR A 139 9.17 -11.03 -16.28
C THR A 139 8.38 -9.77 -16.50
N TYR A 140 8.72 -8.98 -17.52
CA TYR A 140 7.95 -7.81 -17.92
C TYR A 140 7.84 -7.71 -19.46
N LYS A 141 6.90 -6.92 -19.96
CA LYS A 141 6.73 -6.69 -21.41
C LYS A 141 7.21 -5.30 -21.78
N ALA A 142 8.30 -5.22 -22.53
CA ALA A 142 8.82 -3.97 -23.07
C ALA A 142 7.77 -3.22 -23.92
N ILE A 143 7.75 -1.89 -23.82
CA ILE A 143 6.86 -1.03 -24.62
C ILE A 143 7.67 -0.07 -25.49
N ASN A 144 7.17 0.22 -26.70
CA ASN A 144 7.85 1.12 -27.63
C ASN A 144 7.39 2.58 -27.47
N SER A 145 6.21 2.78 -26.88
CA SER A 145 5.68 4.10 -26.50
C SER A 145 4.49 3.93 -25.57
N PHE A 146 4.04 5.03 -24.96
CA PHE A 146 2.78 5.05 -24.21
C PHE A 146 2.01 6.36 -24.39
N ALA A 147 0.70 6.30 -24.16
CA ALA A 147 -0.25 7.37 -24.48
C ALA A 147 0.12 8.76 -23.93
N HIS A 148 0.78 8.82 -22.76
CA HIS A 148 1.13 10.09 -22.13
C HIS A 148 2.23 10.85 -22.88
N GLN A 149 3.12 10.16 -23.59
CA GLN A 149 4.18 10.83 -24.36
C GLN A 149 3.64 11.73 -25.46
N LYS A 150 2.44 11.43 -25.98
CA LYS A 150 1.82 12.14 -27.11
C LYS A 150 0.46 12.75 -26.80
N ALA A 151 0.05 12.76 -25.54
CA ALA A 151 -1.30 13.12 -25.11
C ALA A 151 -2.41 12.39 -25.91
N GLN A 152 -2.18 11.12 -26.24
CA GLN A 152 -3.04 10.34 -27.12
C GLN A 152 -4.48 10.23 -26.58
N GLY A 153 -5.47 10.49 -27.44
CA GLY A 153 -6.89 10.42 -27.07
C GLY A 153 -7.43 11.63 -26.29
N THR A 154 -6.60 12.64 -26.00
CA THR A 154 -7.04 13.90 -25.35
C THR A 154 -7.51 14.95 -26.36
N GLY A 155 -6.99 14.90 -27.59
CA GLY A 155 -7.17 15.94 -28.59
C GLY A 155 -6.27 17.17 -28.41
N LEU A 156 -5.38 17.20 -27.41
CA LEU A 156 -4.48 18.34 -27.14
C LEU A 156 -3.50 18.59 -28.29
N LEU A 157 -2.80 17.55 -28.76
CA LEU A 157 -1.77 17.65 -29.80
C LEU A 157 -2.26 17.17 -31.18
N GLY A 158 -3.58 16.97 -31.32
CA GLY A 158 -4.25 16.57 -32.56
C GLY A 158 -3.98 15.14 -33.03
N ASP A 159 -5.00 14.28 -33.01
CA ASP A 159 -4.99 13.02 -33.75
C ASP A 159 -5.45 13.22 -35.23
N SER A 160 -5.91 14.43 -35.58
CA SER A 160 -6.53 14.80 -36.86
C SER A 160 -5.66 15.80 -37.65
N PRO A 161 -5.55 15.65 -38.99
CA PRO A 161 -4.72 16.52 -39.84
C PRO A 161 -5.11 18.02 -39.82
N LYS A 162 -6.29 18.40 -39.32
CA LYS A 162 -6.68 19.82 -39.17
C LYS A 162 -6.07 20.54 -37.97
N ASN A 163 -5.58 19.82 -36.96
CA ASN A 163 -5.03 20.40 -35.72
C ASN A 163 -3.52 20.18 -35.54
N LYS A 164 -2.88 19.40 -36.43
CA LYS A 164 -1.46 19.02 -36.30
C LYS A 164 -0.50 20.21 -36.30
N ASP A 165 -0.86 21.30 -36.98
CA ASP A 165 0.04 22.43 -37.22
C ASP A 165 -0.64 23.79 -36.95
N SER A 166 -1.64 23.83 -36.06
CA SER A 166 -2.33 25.09 -35.73
C SER A 166 -1.51 26.00 -34.78
N GLY A 167 -0.44 25.48 -34.18
CA GLY A 167 0.34 26.13 -33.12
C GLY A 167 -0.43 26.38 -31.82
N ARG A 168 -1.74 26.14 -31.79
CA ARG A 168 -2.63 26.47 -30.67
C ARG A 168 -3.22 25.22 -30.04
N LEU A 169 -3.48 25.28 -28.74
CA LEU A 169 -4.20 24.24 -28.02
C LEU A 169 -5.72 24.53 -28.06
N PRO A 170 -6.57 23.49 -28.05
CA PRO A 170 -8.01 23.69 -28.03
C PRO A 170 -8.46 24.30 -26.69
N GLN A 171 -9.65 24.90 -26.65
CA GLN A 171 -10.21 25.42 -25.39
C GLN A 171 -10.59 24.29 -24.42
N PHE A 172 -11.15 23.20 -24.95
CA PHE A 172 -11.55 22.01 -24.22
C PHE A 172 -10.88 20.78 -24.81
N ALA A 173 -10.52 19.83 -23.95
CA ALA A 173 -9.92 18.56 -24.34
C ALA A 173 -10.62 17.39 -23.65
N SER A 174 -10.45 16.19 -24.18
CA SER A 174 -11.03 14.97 -23.63
C SER A 174 -10.15 14.41 -22.50
N ILE A 175 -10.79 13.83 -21.49
CA ILE A 175 -10.13 13.08 -20.41
C ILE A 175 -10.33 11.58 -20.69
N PRO A 176 -9.33 10.89 -21.27
CA PRO A 176 -9.42 9.46 -21.53
C PRO A 176 -9.24 8.64 -20.25
N GLN A 177 -9.65 7.37 -20.27
CA GLN A 177 -9.39 6.41 -19.19
C GLN A 177 -7.90 6.24 -18.90
N SER A 178 -7.04 6.46 -19.90
CA SER A 178 -5.61 6.38 -19.71
C SER A 178 -5.04 7.47 -18.83
N MET A 179 -5.75 8.59 -18.67
CA MET A 179 -5.37 9.70 -17.80
C MET A 179 -5.97 9.54 -16.40
N ILE A 180 -7.27 9.22 -16.32
CA ILE A 180 -7.94 8.91 -15.05
C ILE A 180 -8.52 7.49 -15.11
N PRO A 181 -7.84 6.50 -14.52
CA PRO A 181 -8.28 5.11 -14.56
C PRO A 181 -9.67 4.93 -13.96
N GLY A 182 -10.56 4.31 -14.72
CA GLY A 182 -11.95 4.11 -14.35
C GLY A 182 -12.82 5.37 -14.37
N ALA A 183 -12.36 6.49 -14.94
CA ALA A 183 -13.28 7.50 -15.41
C ALA A 183 -14.21 6.86 -16.45
N MET A 184 -15.51 6.78 -16.15
CA MET A 184 -16.46 6.19 -17.08
C MET A 184 -16.63 7.13 -18.27
N THR A 185 -16.27 6.65 -19.46
CA THR A 185 -16.77 7.24 -20.69
C THR A 185 -18.22 6.78 -20.81
N GLY A 186 -19.18 7.65 -20.48
CA GLY A 186 -20.57 7.46 -20.91
C GLY A 186 -20.67 7.51 -22.45
N ARG A 187 -21.87 7.68 -23.01
CA ARG A 187 -22.04 7.86 -24.47
C ARG A 187 -21.24 9.04 -25.07
N LYS A 188 -20.73 9.96 -24.22
CA LYS A 188 -19.86 11.07 -24.60
C LYS A 188 -18.55 11.00 -23.82
N SER A 189 -17.45 11.35 -24.48
CA SER A 189 -16.15 11.54 -23.83
C SER A 189 -16.26 12.64 -22.77
N LEU A 190 -15.68 12.40 -21.59
CA LEU A 190 -15.55 13.43 -20.57
C LEU A 190 -14.63 14.53 -21.10
N GLN A 191 -15.05 15.80 -21.02
CA GLN A 191 -14.28 16.94 -21.48
C GLN A 191 -14.08 17.95 -20.35
N ALA A 192 -12.95 18.63 -20.36
CA ALA A 192 -12.60 19.67 -19.39
C ALA A 192 -11.78 20.79 -20.07
N PRO A 193 -11.66 21.97 -19.45
CA PRO A 193 -10.75 23.02 -19.91
C PRO A 193 -9.33 22.47 -20.13
N VAL A 194 -8.66 22.98 -21.17
CA VAL A 194 -7.32 22.51 -21.57
C VAL A 194 -6.30 22.49 -20.43
N LYS A 195 -6.32 23.50 -19.55
CA LYS A 195 -5.42 23.60 -18.39
C LYS A 195 -5.61 22.43 -17.43
N GLU A 196 -6.86 22.04 -17.16
CA GLU A 196 -7.16 20.89 -16.30
C GLU A 196 -6.70 19.56 -16.93
N VAL A 197 -6.91 19.39 -18.24
CA VAL A 197 -6.49 18.17 -18.94
C VAL A 197 -4.96 18.06 -18.98
N ILE A 198 -4.24 19.17 -19.17
CA ILE A 198 -2.78 19.22 -19.07
C ILE A 198 -2.32 18.83 -17.66
N LEU A 199 -2.95 19.39 -16.63
CA LEU A 199 -2.64 19.06 -15.24
C LEU A 199 -2.84 17.57 -14.96
N LEU A 200 -4.03 17.04 -15.26
CA LEU A 200 -4.39 15.64 -15.03
C LEU A 200 -3.50 14.64 -15.78
N HIS A 201 -2.81 15.07 -16.83
CA HIS A 201 -1.81 14.28 -17.53
C HIS A 201 -0.66 13.82 -16.61
N PHE A 202 -0.37 14.59 -15.56
CA PHE A 202 0.64 14.29 -14.55
C PHE A 202 0.12 13.43 -13.39
N LEU A 203 -1.15 13.02 -13.41
CA LEU A 203 -1.72 12.15 -12.37
C LEU A 203 -0.93 10.86 -12.19
N MET A 204 -0.47 10.26 -13.29
CA MET A 204 0.36 9.06 -13.27
C MET A 204 1.65 9.24 -12.45
N VAL A 205 2.25 10.43 -12.50
CA VAL A 205 3.50 10.74 -11.81
C VAL A 205 3.26 10.89 -10.31
N GLY A 206 2.20 11.61 -9.93
CA GLY A 206 1.86 11.87 -8.52
C GLY A 206 1.22 10.67 -7.80
N CYS A 207 0.81 9.64 -8.54
CA CYS A 207 0.27 8.42 -7.98
C CYS A 207 1.33 7.34 -7.75
N VAL A 208 0.99 6.39 -6.90
CA VAL A 208 1.82 5.23 -6.60
C VAL A 208 1.07 3.95 -6.98
N THR A 209 1.71 3.05 -7.72
CA THR A 209 1.10 1.77 -8.11
C THR A 209 1.60 0.60 -7.27
N PHE A 210 0.72 -0.38 -7.04
CA PHE A 210 1.06 -1.64 -6.38
C PHE A 210 0.46 -2.81 -7.14
N LEU A 211 1.09 -3.98 -7.02
CA LEU A 211 0.60 -5.25 -7.50
C LEU A 211 -0.20 -5.93 -6.39
N LEU A 212 -1.47 -6.23 -6.66
CA LEU A 212 -2.37 -6.85 -5.68
C LEU A 212 -2.31 -8.37 -5.77
N ARG A 213 -2.11 -9.01 -4.63
CA ARG A 213 -2.11 -10.48 -4.48
C ARG A 213 -2.92 -10.85 -3.23
N PRO A 214 -4.24 -10.58 -3.23
CA PRO A 214 -5.09 -10.83 -2.07
C PRO A 214 -5.08 -12.29 -1.70
N ARG A 215 -5.00 -12.55 -0.38
CA ARG A 215 -5.16 -13.89 0.17
C ARG A 215 -6.58 -14.12 0.69
N THR A 216 -7.29 -13.04 1.00
CA THR A 216 -8.60 -13.08 1.65
C THR A 216 -9.75 -12.77 0.68
N TYR A 217 -9.52 -11.95 -0.36
CA TYR A 217 -10.55 -11.55 -1.32
C TYR A 217 -10.66 -12.48 -2.54
N LYS A 218 -11.90 -12.80 -2.93
CA LYS A 218 -12.23 -13.66 -4.09
C LYS A 218 -12.15 -12.96 -5.44
N GLU A 219 -11.99 -11.63 -5.47
CA GLU A 219 -11.95 -10.86 -6.71
C GLU A 219 -10.55 -10.82 -7.33
N LYS A 220 -10.49 -10.86 -8.67
CA LYS A 220 -9.24 -10.83 -9.45
C LYS A 220 -8.74 -9.39 -9.66
N ALA A 221 -8.59 -8.63 -8.58
CA ALA A 221 -7.87 -7.36 -8.64
C ALA A 221 -6.37 -7.67 -8.80
N GLN A 222 -5.72 -7.03 -9.77
CA GLN A 222 -4.32 -7.36 -10.13
C GLN A 222 -3.33 -6.24 -9.76
N ALA A 223 -3.83 -5.01 -9.69
CA ALA A 223 -3.06 -3.83 -9.33
C ALA A 223 -3.96 -2.79 -8.67
N CYS A 224 -3.36 -1.85 -7.95
CA CYS A 224 -4.04 -0.68 -7.46
C CYS A 224 -3.22 0.58 -7.67
N ILE A 225 -3.91 1.71 -7.64
CA ILE A 225 -3.34 3.05 -7.67
C ILE A 225 -3.66 3.70 -6.33
N VAL A 226 -2.65 4.26 -5.67
CA VAL A 226 -2.78 5.11 -4.49
C VAL A 226 -2.63 6.56 -4.94
N ILE A 227 -3.66 7.36 -4.69
CA ILE A 227 -3.79 8.75 -5.08
C ILE A 227 -3.68 9.60 -3.81
N PRO A 228 -2.59 10.36 -3.62
CA PRO A 228 -2.40 11.19 -2.43
C PRO A 228 -3.32 12.42 -2.42
N ASP A 229 -3.82 12.79 -1.24
CA ASP A 229 -4.48 14.08 -1.02
C ASP A 229 -3.45 15.11 -0.55
N ILE A 230 -2.78 15.74 -1.52
CA ILE A 230 -1.61 16.60 -1.28
C ILE A 230 -2.03 17.96 -0.74
N ILE A 231 -1.31 18.43 0.28
CA ILE A 231 -1.53 19.73 0.94
C ILE A 231 -0.27 20.61 0.98
N ASP A 232 0.88 20.09 0.57
CA ASP A 232 2.13 20.84 0.38
C ASP A 232 2.94 20.20 -0.76
N LEU A 233 3.13 20.92 -1.86
CA LEU A 233 3.82 20.45 -3.06
C LEU A 233 5.32 20.23 -2.83
N VAL A 234 5.98 21.13 -2.12
CA VAL A 234 7.43 21.04 -1.83
C VAL A 234 7.68 19.92 -0.85
N GLY A 235 6.87 19.84 0.21
CA GLY A 235 6.91 18.76 1.19
C GLY A 235 6.65 17.39 0.55
N PHE A 236 5.68 17.29 -0.35
CA PHE A 236 5.35 16.05 -1.07
C PHE A 236 6.52 15.62 -1.97
N THR A 237 7.01 16.54 -2.78
CA THR A 237 8.13 16.29 -3.71
C THR A 237 9.38 15.83 -2.96
N GLY A 238 9.72 16.49 -1.85
CA GLY A 238 10.81 16.08 -0.98
C GLY A 238 10.60 14.69 -0.38
N ALA A 239 9.36 14.33 0.00
CA ALA A 239 9.05 13.00 0.52
C ALA A 239 9.24 11.90 -0.54
N ILE A 240 8.70 12.06 -1.75
CA ILE A 240 8.88 11.09 -2.84
C ILE A 240 10.36 10.91 -3.19
N LYS A 241 11.13 12.00 -3.32
CA LYS A 241 12.58 11.96 -3.56
C LYS A 241 13.32 11.16 -2.48
N ARG A 242 12.94 11.32 -1.21
CA ARG A 242 13.52 10.56 -0.08
C ARG A 242 13.16 9.08 -0.12
N ILE A 243 11.93 8.73 -0.47
CA ILE A 243 11.46 7.35 -0.62
C ILE A 243 12.28 6.64 -1.71
N SER A 244 12.63 7.32 -2.80
CA SER A 244 13.41 6.73 -3.90
C SER A 244 14.94 6.74 -3.67
N SER A 245 15.44 7.40 -2.61
CA SER A 245 16.88 7.49 -2.30
C SER A 245 17.44 6.25 -1.57
N ARG A 246 18.78 6.10 -1.47
CA ARG A 246 19.46 4.95 -0.83
C ARG A 246 19.80 5.11 0.66
N SER A 247 19.37 6.18 1.32
CA SER A 247 19.77 6.45 2.71
C SER A 247 19.46 5.25 3.63
N GLN A 248 20.45 4.83 4.44
CA GLN A 248 20.37 3.68 5.35
C GLN A 248 19.62 4.00 6.66
N ASN A 249 19.31 5.27 6.91
CA ASN A 249 18.77 5.72 8.20
C ASN A 249 17.23 5.71 8.26
N PHE A 250 16.55 5.12 7.26
CA PHE A 250 15.10 5.22 7.13
C PHE A 250 14.50 3.92 6.60
N GLU A 251 13.53 3.38 7.34
CA GLU A 251 12.78 2.19 6.94
C GLU A 251 11.76 2.57 5.84
N ARG A 252 11.84 1.86 4.71
CA ARG A 252 11.02 2.11 3.51
C ARG A 252 10.28 0.85 3.12
N PHE A 253 8.97 0.94 3.04
CA PHE A 253 8.15 -0.23 2.74
C PHE A 253 7.91 -0.44 1.25
N THR A 254 8.07 0.60 0.42
CA THR A 254 7.58 0.55 -0.98
C THR A 254 8.66 0.78 -2.05
N HIS A 255 9.93 0.84 -1.67
CA HIS A 255 11.07 1.21 -2.53
C HIS A 255 11.73 0.05 -3.33
N THR A 256 11.11 -1.13 -3.37
CA THR A 256 11.61 -2.31 -4.10
C THR A 256 10.47 -3.01 -4.81
N TYR A 257 10.79 -3.94 -5.73
CA TYR A 257 9.77 -4.78 -6.38
C TYR A 257 8.84 -5.45 -5.34
N LEU A 258 9.42 -6.05 -4.30
CA LEU A 258 8.65 -6.75 -3.26
C LEU A 258 7.84 -5.80 -2.39
N GLY A 259 8.35 -4.59 -2.14
CA GLY A 259 7.63 -3.54 -1.43
C GLY A 259 6.36 -3.05 -2.17
N ARG A 260 6.30 -3.26 -3.49
CA ARG A 260 5.12 -2.98 -4.32
C ARG A 260 4.13 -4.14 -4.41
N VAL A 261 4.38 -5.28 -3.76
CA VAL A 261 3.47 -6.43 -3.73
C VAL A 261 2.74 -6.48 -2.38
N VAL A 262 1.41 -6.39 -2.41
CA VAL A 262 0.56 -6.29 -1.20
C VAL A 262 -0.69 -7.15 -1.31
N GLY A 263 -1.31 -7.47 -0.18
CA GLY A 263 -2.54 -8.27 -0.12
C GLY A 263 -3.75 -7.51 -0.63
N GLY A 264 -3.93 -6.26 -0.20
CA GLY A 264 -5.13 -5.47 -0.52
C GLY A 264 -4.86 -4.02 -0.88
N ALA A 265 -5.90 -3.32 -1.33
CA ALA A 265 -5.82 -1.88 -1.61
C ALA A 265 -5.61 -1.06 -0.34
N GLU A 266 -6.15 -1.53 0.78
CA GLU A 266 -5.97 -0.98 2.11
C GLU A 266 -4.49 -1.06 2.52
N GLU A 267 -3.86 -2.24 2.36
CA GLU A 267 -2.43 -2.42 2.65
C GLU A 267 -1.57 -1.52 1.75
N ALA A 268 -1.92 -1.37 0.48
CA ALA A 268 -1.24 -0.42 -0.42
C ALA A 268 -1.31 1.01 0.10
N ALA A 269 -2.51 1.45 0.50
CA ALA A 269 -2.76 2.79 1.00
C ALA A 269 -1.94 3.06 2.27
N PHE A 270 -2.00 2.17 3.26
CA PHE A 270 -1.25 2.31 4.49
C PHE A 270 0.26 2.16 4.31
N SER A 271 0.73 1.31 3.38
CA SER A 271 2.17 1.21 3.08
C SER A 271 2.71 2.52 2.51
N PHE A 272 1.93 3.16 1.62
CA PHE A 272 2.25 4.51 1.13
C PHE A 272 2.21 5.56 2.25
N LEU A 273 1.18 5.54 3.10
CA LEU A 273 1.10 6.47 4.24
C LEU A 273 2.27 6.32 5.20
N LEU A 274 2.74 5.09 5.48
CA LEU A 274 3.93 4.87 6.30
C LEU A 274 5.14 5.57 5.69
N ASP A 275 5.42 5.34 4.41
CA ASP A 275 6.55 5.97 3.73
C ASP A 275 6.46 7.52 3.76
N MET A 276 5.25 8.08 3.70
CA MET A 276 5.00 9.53 3.75
C MET A 276 5.07 10.13 5.17
N THR A 277 4.84 9.35 6.23
CA THR A 277 4.69 9.83 7.62
C THR A 277 5.84 9.42 8.56
N THR A 278 6.85 8.69 8.08
CA THR A 278 7.87 8.09 8.95
C THR A 278 8.90 9.08 9.52
N HIS A 279 8.80 10.39 9.21
CA HIS A 279 9.63 11.42 9.85
C HIS A 279 8.98 12.02 11.10
N LYS A 280 9.73 12.04 12.21
CA LYS A 280 9.47 12.86 13.41
C LYS A 280 9.78 14.36 13.21
N ILE A 281 9.99 14.79 11.97
CA ILE A 281 10.16 16.22 11.70
C ILE A 281 8.75 16.79 11.75
N GLU A 282 8.41 17.44 12.86
CA GLU A 282 7.12 18.10 13.12
C GLU A 282 6.71 19.13 12.04
N ARG A 283 7.62 19.45 11.11
CA ARG A 283 7.35 20.34 9.99
C ARG A 283 6.71 19.59 8.84
N GLU A 284 5.38 19.64 8.92
CA GLU A 284 4.41 19.71 7.84
C GLU A 284 4.12 18.39 7.13
N LYS A 285 2.98 17.79 7.52
CA LYS A 285 2.29 16.77 6.75
C LYS A 285 2.13 17.28 5.32
N SER A 286 2.70 16.59 4.34
CA SER A 286 2.54 16.95 2.94
C SER A 286 1.30 16.37 2.28
N ILE A 287 0.65 15.42 2.96
CA ILE A 287 -0.62 14.81 2.55
C ILE A 287 -1.59 14.75 3.72
N LYS A 288 -2.88 14.90 3.44
CA LYS A 288 -3.97 14.71 4.40
C LYS A 288 -4.35 13.23 4.56
N GLY A 289 -4.03 12.42 3.56
CA GLY A 289 -4.42 11.02 3.44
C GLY A 289 -4.25 10.56 1.99
N CYS A 290 -4.89 9.46 1.62
CA CYS A 290 -4.91 9.00 0.24
C CYS A 290 -6.15 8.18 -0.11
N GLN A 291 -6.37 7.98 -1.41
CA GLN A 291 -7.39 7.09 -1.94
C GLN A 291 -6.71 5.96 -2.73
N ALA A 292 -6.94 4.72 -2.33
CA ALA A 292 -6.54 3.55 -3.11
C ALA A 292 -7.70 3.10 -4.01
N ILE A 293 -7.39 2.77 -5.26
CA ILE A 293 -8.33 2.24 -6.25
C ILE A 293 -7.76 0.93 -6.79
N ALA A 294 -8.43 -0.18 -6.49
CA ALA A 294 -8.11 -1.47 -7.06
C ALA A 294 -8.71 -1.61 -8.46
N MET A 295 -7.90 -2.12 -9.39
CA MET A 295 -8.31 -2.41 -10.75
C MET A 295 -8.41 -3.93 -10.93
N GLY A 296 -9.59 -4.41 -11.31
CA GLY A 296 -9.88 -5.82 -11.50
C GLY A 296 -10.82 -6.09 -12.67
N LYS A 297 -10.72 -7.28 -13.26
CA LYS A 297 -11.65 -7.73 -14.31
C LYS A 297 -13.03 -7.96 -13.70
N VAL A 298 -14.08 -7.37 -14.26
CA VAL A 298 -15.45 -7.65 -13.80
C VAL A 298 -15.96 -8.98 -14.34
N ALA A 299 -16.89 -9.61 -13.61
CA ALA A 299 -17.35 -10.96 -13.89
C ALA A 299 -18.10 -11.12 -15.22
N TRP A 300 -18.77 -10.07 -15.71
CA TRP A 300 -19.60 -10.12 -16.93
C TRP A 300 -18.90 -9.65 -18.21
N ASP A 301 -17.79 -8.93 -18.12
CA ASP A 301 -16.96 -8.58 -19.28
C ASP A 301 -15.47 -8.78 -18.94
N LYS A 302 -14.90 -9.86 -19.49
CA LYS A 302 -13.49 -10.24 -19.27
C LYS A 302 -12.49 -9.26 -19.93
N ASN A 303 -12.97 -8.38 -20.81
CA ASN A 303 -12.20 -7.35 -21.50
C ASN A 303 -12.29 -5.97 -20.82
N GLN A 304 -13.29 -5.76 -19.95
CA GLN A 304 -13.47 -4.52 -19.20
C GLN A 304 -12.95 -4.68 -17.77
N ILE A 305 -11.93 -3.90 -17.41
CA ILE A 305 -11.42 -3.79 -16.05
C ILE A 305 -12.03 -2.53 -15.44
N ASN A 306 -12.94 -2.69 -14.48
CA ASN A 306 -13.55 -1.55 -13.77
C ASN A 306 -12.81 -1.29 -12.46
N ARG A 307 -13.10 -0.12 -11.85
CA ARG A 307 -12.76 0.14 -10.44
C ARG A 307 -13.49 -0.90 -9.61
N SER A 308 -12.79 -1.92 -9.11
CA SER A 308 -13.43 -2.98 -8.34
C SER A 308 -13.61 -2.56 -6.88
N ILE A 309 -12.65 -1.80 -6.33
CA ILE A 309 -12.67 -1.34 -4.95
C ILE A 309 -12.10 0.08 -4.89
N SER A 310 -12.71 0.95 -4.07
CA SER A 310 -12.11 2.23 -3.70
C SER A 310 -12.11 2.40 -2.19
N VAL A 311 -10.92 2.65 -1.64
CA VAL A 311 -10.68 2.84 -0.21
C VAL A 311 -10.13 4.24 0.01
N LYS A 312 -10.69 4.98 0.95
CA LYS A 312 -10.13 6.26 1.40
C LYS A 312 -9.56 6.08 2.80
N VAL A 313 -8.34 6.54 3.00
CA VAL A 313 -7.65 6.49 4.30
C VAL A 313 -7.20 7.90 4.69
N GLY A 314 -7.30 8.21 5.98
CA GLY A 314 -6.81 9.47 6.54
C GLY A 314 -5.30 9.48 6.74
N GLY A 315 -4.76 10.56 7.29
CA GLY A 315 -3.34 10.68 7.63
C GLY A 315 -2.99 10.25 9.06
N ASP A 316 -3.98 10.12 9.94
CA ASP A 316 -3.77 9.88 11.37
C ASP A 316 -4.55 8.65 11.85
N TYR A 317 -3.81 7.68 12.40
CA TYR A 317 -4.35 6.48 13.00
C TYR A 317 -3.57 6.14 14.26
N GLU A 318 -4.26 5.91 15.38
CA GLU A 318 -3.64 5.60 16.66
C GLU A 318 -2.81 4.29 16.59
N GLU A 319 -3.36 3.30 15.90
CA GLU A 319 -2.78 1.97 15.74
C GLU A 319 -1.89 1.84 14.48
N LEU A 320 -1.49 2.95 13.84
CA LEU A 320 -0.55 2.91 12.70
C LEU A 320 0.77 2.22 13.06
N GLY A 321 1.19 2.31 14.32
CA GLY A 321 2.36 1.60 14.85
C GLY A 321 2.23 0.08 14.77
N VAL A 322 1.02 -0.45 15.00
CA VAL A 322 0.73 -1.90 14.89
C VAL A 322 0.85 -2.34 13.44
N PHE A 323 0.29 -1.56 12.50
CA PHE A 323 0.45 -1.84 11.07
C PHE A 323 1.92 -1.75 10.63
N ARG A 324 2.68 -0.75 11.09
CA ARG A 324 4.12 -0.65 10.82
C ARG A 324 4.88 -1.89 11.24
N ALA A 325 4.68 -2.34 12.49
CA ALA A 325 5.31 -3.55 13.00
C ALA A 325 4.90 -4.78 12.19
N ALA A 326 3.62 -4.91 11.82
CA ALA A 326 3.16 -6.00 10.98
C ALA A 326 3.83 -5.98 9.61
N LYS A 327 3.95 -4.82 8.96
CA LYS A 327 4.61 -4.70 7.67
C LYS A 327 6.10 -5.04 7.76
N GLN A 328 6.78 -4.55 8.78
CA GLN A 328 8.20 -4.80 9.02
C GLN A 328 8.52 -6.28 9.27
N TYR A 329 7.77 -6.94 10.17
CA TYR A 329 8.13 -8.27 10.64
C TYR A 329 7.35 -9.41 9.97
N LEU A 330 6.19 -9.13 9.37
CA LEU A 330 5.29 -10.12 8.77
C LEU A 330 4.92 -9.80 7.31
N GLY A 331 5.35 -8.65 6.77
CA GLY A 331 5.09 -8.20 5.42
C GLY A 331 6.06 -8.70 4.37
N LYS A 332 6.88 -9.71 4.68
CA LYS A 332 7.74 -10.37 3.69
C LYS A 332 6.88 -11.06 2.62
N SER A 333 7.35 -11.01 1.39
CA SER A 333 6.73 -11.71 0.27
C SER A 333 7.52 -12.97 -0.08
N LYS A 334 6.84 -13.98 -0.62
CA LYS A 334 7.43 -15.23 -1.11
C LYS A 334 7.18 -15.40 -2.60
N PHE A 335 8.09 -16.08 -3.28
CA PHE A 335 7.92 -16.43 -4.68
C PHE A 335 7.22 -17.78 -4.83
N ILE A 336 6.31 -17.84 -5.79
CA ILE A 336 5.69 -19.07 -6.28
C ILE A 336 6.23 -19.31 -7.69
N LYS A 337 6.95 -20.43 -7.87
CA LYS A 337 7.43 -20.91 -9.17
C LYS A 337 6.27 -21.58 -9.92
N LEU A 338 5.99 -21.14 -11.13
CA LEU A 338 5.04 -21.74 -12.06
C LEU A 338 5.71 -22.85 -12.87
N ARG A 339 4.89 -23.71 -13.48
CA ARG A 339 5.36 -24.84 -14.30
C ARG A 339 6.16 -24.41 -15.54
N ASP A 340 5.96 -23.19 -16.03
CA ASP A 340 6.68 -22.60 -17.17
C ASP A 340 8.00 -21.91 -16.75
N GLY A 341 8.42 -22.08 -15.49
CA GLY A 341 9.65 -21.49 -14.95
C GLY A 341 9.54 -20.02 -14.56
N LYS A 342 8.36 -19.39 -14.71
CA LYS A 342 8.12 -18.03 -14.21
C LYS A 342 7.90 -18.02 -12.71
N SER A 343 8.35 -16.98 -12.03
CA SER A 343 8.03 -16.75 -10.63
C SER A 343 7.17 -15.51 -10.48
N PHE A 344 6.20 -15.54 -9.56
CA PHE A 344 5.53 -14.34 -9.09
C PHE A 344 5.55 -14.28 -7.57
N SER A 345 5.58 -13.06 -7.04
CA SER A 345 5.62 -12.83 -5.60
C SER A 345 4.21 -12.70 -5.02
N VAL A 346 4.02 -13.19 -3.80
CA VAL A 346 2.80 -13.03 -3.00
C VAL A 346 3.16 -12.70 -1.55
N PRO A 347 2.31 -11.96 -0.82
CA PRO A 347 2.48 -11.79 0.62
C PRO A 347 2.55 -13.15 1.32
N ASP A 348 3.53 -13.33 2.21
CA ASP A 348 3.69 -14.60 2.90
C ASP A 348 2.58 -14.81 3.93
N THR A 349 2.13 -13.74 4.59
CA THR A 349 1.05 -13.73 5.59
C THR A 349 -0.06 -12.76 5.19
N ALA A 350 -1.27 -12.97 5.75
CA ALA A 350 -2.40 -12.06 5.59
C ALA A 350 -2.51 -11.01 6.73
N ILE A 351 -1.51 -10.94 7.63
CA ILE A 351 -1.58 -10.08 8.82
C ILE A 351 -1.56 -8.59 8.47
N PRO A 352 -0.63 -8.09 7.62
CA PRO A 352 -0.66 -6.68 7.22
C PRO A 352 -1.96 -6.31 6.49
N GLU A 353 -2.42 -7.17 5.59
CA GLU A 353 -3.70 -7.02 4.87
C GLU A 353 -4.89 -6.90 5.84
N LEU A 354 -4.99 -7.80 6.84
CA LEU A 354 -6.05 -7.78 7.83
C LEU A 354 -6.05 -6.49 8.65
N ILE A 355 -4.88 -6.09 9.18
CA ILE A 355 -4.76 -4.88 9.99
C ILE A 355 -5.16 -3.66 9.17
N ALA A 356 -4.64 -3.54 7.94
CA ALA A 356 -4.98 -2.44 7.04
C ALA A 356 -6.50 -2.40 6.75
N ALA A 357 -7.13 -3.54 6.48
CA ALA A 357 -8.56 -3.64 6.25
C ALA A 357 -9.42 -3.29 7.48
N ASN A 358 -8.90 -3.50 8.69
CA ASN A 358 -9.56 -3.05 9.90
C ASN A 358 -9.43 -1.54 10.09
N LEU A 359 -8.21 -1.00 9.98
CA LEU A 359 -7.98 0.43 10.16
C LEU A 359 -8.73 1.27 9.11
N ALA A 360 -8.74 0.85 7.85
CA ALA A 360 -9.51 1.52 6.79
C ALA A 360 -11.02 1.52 7.07
N ALA A 361 -11.53 0.50 7.76
CA ALA A 361 -12.93 0.37 8.15
C ALA A 361 -13.25 0.97 9.53
N ASN A 362 -12.31 1.70 10.15
CA ASN A 362 -12.41 2.21 11.53
C ASN A 362 -12.76 1.10 12.55
N ARG A 363 -12.26 -0.11 12.31
CA ARG A 363 -12.33 -1.24 13.25
C ARG A 363 -11.02 -1.36 14.01
N HIS A 364 -11.10 -1.97 15.18
CA HIS A 364 -9.93 -2.32 15.98
C HIS A 364 -8.94 -3.17 15.17
N TRP A 365 -7.62 -2.94 15.34
CA TRP A 365 -6.57 -3.55 14.50
C TRP A 365 -6.64 -5.09 14.42
N CYS A 366 -7.05 -5.76 15.49
CA CYS A 366 -7.17 -7.22 15.56
C CYS A 366 -8.56 -7.75 15.16
N GLY A 367 -9.46 -6.92 14.65
CA GLY A 367 -10.75 -7.37 14.14
C GLY A 367 -10.60 -8.52 13.14
N HIS A 368 -11.53 -9.48 13.15
CA HIS A 368 -11.53 -10.64 12.25
C HIS A 368 -10.29 -11.58 12.33
N PHE A 369 -9.39 -11.40 13.30
CA PHE A 369 -8.22 -12.28 13.48
C PHE A 369 -8.60 -13.76 13.64
N LYS A 370 -9.78 -14.04 14.22
CA LYS A 370 -10.35 -15.39 14.33
C LYS A 370 -10.51 -16.12 13.00
N GLU A 371 -10.70 -15.39 11.90
CA GLU A 371 -10.86 -15.96 10.56
C GLU A 371 -9.54 -16.54 10.04
N LEU A 372 -8.40 -15.93 10.39
CA LEU A 372 -7.06 -16.43 10.05
C LEU A 372 -6.68 -17.70 10.81
N LEU A 373 -7.46 -18.05 11.84
CA LEU A 373 -7.21 -19.17 12.74
C LEU A 373 -8.29 -20.25 12.68
N ALA A 374 -9.29 -20.07 11.81
CA ALA A 374 -10.40 -20.99 11.67
C ALA A 374 -9.95 -22.36 11.15
N LYS A 375 -8.97 -22.40 10.23
CA LYS A 375 -8.39 -23.63 9.69
C LYS A 375 -7.14 -24.04 10.46
N LYS A 376 -6.98 -25.35 10.64
CA LYS A 376 -5.84 -25.92 11.37
C LYS A 376 -4.49 -25.59 10.70
N GLU A 377 -4.41 -25.69 9.38
CA GLU A 377 -3.21 -25.37 8.61
C GLU A 377 -2.81 -23.90 8.77
N ASP A 378 -3.76 -22.97 8.68
CA ASP A 378 -3.50 -21.53 8.84
C ASP A 378 -3.00 -21.20 10.25
N PHE A 379 -3.55 -21.85 11.27
CA PHE A 379 -3.05 -21.73 12.65
C PHE A 379 -1.59 -22.19 12.79
N HIS A 380 -1.27 -23.37 12.24
CA HIS A 380 0.10 -23.89 12.29
C HIS A 380 1.07 -22.96 11.55
N ASN A 381 0.67 -22.46 10.38
CA ASN A 381 1.45 -21.47 9.63
C ASN A 381 1.72 -20.20 10.46
N LEU A 382 0.74 -19.71 11.22
CA LEU A 382 0.92 -18.54 12.08
C LEU A 382 1.83 -18.81 13.30
N LEU A 383 1.83 -20.03 13.85
CA LEU A 383 2.77 -20.40 14.93
C LEU A 383 4.24 -20.32 14.48
N PHE A 384 4.54 -20.62 13.22
CA PHE A 384 5.89 -20.42 12.65
C PHE A 384 6.27 -18.94 12.50
N LYS A 385 5.30 -18.02 12.62
CA LYS A 385 5.49 -16.57 12.54
C LYS A 385 5.44 -15.88 13.90
N LYS A 386 5.47 -16.65 15.01
CA LYS A 386 5.34 -16.13 16.38
C LYS A 386 6.28 -14.98 16.72
N GLY A 387 7.55 -15.01 16.28
CA GLY A 387 8.50 -13.93 16.57
C GLY A 387 8.09 -12.60 15.95
N GLY A 388 7.54 -12.63 14.73
CA GLY A 388 6.99 -11.42 14.10
C GLY A 388 5.70 -10.95 14.77
N LEU A 389 4.81 -11.87 15.17
CA LEU A 389 3.59 -11.54 15.92
C LEU A 389 3.91 -10.98 17.32
N HIS A 390 4.96 -11.47 17.97
CA HIS A 390 5.47 -10.93 19.23
C HIS A 390 5.94 -9.49 19.04
N LYS A 391 6.70 -9.19 17.98
CA LYS A 391 7.09 -7.81 17.63
C LYS A 391 5.89 -6.89 17.35
N VAL A 392 4.83 -7.41 16.72
CA VAL A 392 3.56 -6.66 16.57
C VAL A 392 2.94 -6.35 17.92
N SER A 393 2.97 -7.30 18.87
CA SER A 393 2.42 -7.08 20.21
C SER A 393 3.15 -5.96 20.98
N GLN A 394 4.46 -5.81 20.75
CA GLN A 394 5.28 -4.75 21.35
C GLN A 394 4.96 -3.34 20.81
N ALA A 395 4.29 -3.25 19.65
CA ALA A 395 3.91 -1.97 19.04
C ALA A 395 2.52 -1.47 19.45
N ILE A 396 1.77 -2.26 20.22
CA ILE A 396 0.44 -1.91 20.72
C ILE A 396 0.57 -0.80 21.77
N LYS A 397 -0.33 0.19 21.72
CA LYS A 397 -0.40 1.31 22.69
C LYS A 397 -1.61 1.26 23.61
N SER A 398 -2.70 0.60 23.21
CA SER A 398 -3.89 0.46 24.06
C SER A 398 -3.54 -0.30 25.33
N LYS A 399 -3.82 0.32 26.48
CA LYS A 399 -3.55 -0.26 27.80
C LYS A 399 -4.38 -1.54 28.01
N GLU A 400 -5.63 -1.54 27.53
CA GLU A 400 -6.53 -2.69 27.61
C GLU A 400 -5.97 -3.89 26.85
N ASP A 401 -5.53 -3.69 25.60
CA ASP A 401 -4.95 -4.76 24.79
C ASP A 401 -3.70 -5.34 25.44
N ILE A 402 -2.80 -4.46 25.91
CA ILE A 402 -1.57 -4.86 26.60
C ILE A 402 -1.89 -5.69 27.85
N ALA A 403 -2.84 -5.23 28.67
CA ALA A 403 -3.23 -5.91 29.90
C ALA A 403 -3.78 -7.32 29.61
N ILE A 404 -4.66 -7.46 28.62
CA ILE A 404 -5.23 -8.75 28.20
C ILE A 404 -4.15 -9.69 27.65
N ILE A 405 -3.30 -9.20 26.73
CA ILE A 405 -2.24 -10.01 26.12
C ILE A 405 -1.24 -10.46 27.19
N ARG A 406 -0.81 -9.57 28.09
CA ARG A 406 0.13 -9.86 29.17
C ARG A 406 -0.42 -10.88 30.17
N ALA A 407 -1.68 -10.74 30.57
CA ALA A 407 -2.35 -11.71 31.44
C ALA A 407 -2.46 -13.09 30.77
N PHE A 408 -2.79 -13.12 29.47
CA PHE A 408 -2.84 -14.37 28.71
C PHE A 408 -1.47 -15.02 28.58
N HIS A 409 -0.44 -14.26 28.20
CA HIS A 409 0.94 -14.74 28.05
C HIS A 409 1.46 -15.32 29.37
N LYS A 410 1.20 -14.66 30.50
CA LYS A 410 1.63 -15.17 31.80
C LYS A 410 0.89 -16.45 32.20
N ALA A 411 -0.42 -16.52 31.97
CA ALA A 411 -1.20 -17.74 32.20
C ALA A 411 -0.68 -18.90 31.33
N TRP A 412 -0.33 -18.61 30.09
CA TRP A 412 0.18 -19.59 29.14
C TRP A 412 1.58 -20.09 29.52
N GLU A 413 2.48 -19.19 29.92
CA GLU A 413 3.81 -19.53 30.46
C GLU A 413 3.70 -20.52 31.62
N MET A 414 2.85 -20.21 32.62
CA MET A 414 2.65 -21.09 33.78
C MET A 414 2.03 -22.42 33.39
N THR A 415 1.06 -22.43 32.47
CA THR A 415 0.46 -23.65 31.94
C THR A 415 1.53 -24.53 31.28
N MET A 416 2.42 -23.93 30.49
CA MET A 416 3.54 -24.66 29.86
C MET A 416 4.55 -25.17 30.88
N ALA A 417 4.88 -24.41 31.92
CA ALA A 417 5.76 -24.87 32.99
C ALA A 417 5.19 -26.11 33.71
N GLN A 418 3.88 -26.13 33.97
CA GLN A 418 3.20 -27.30 34.54
C GLN A 418 3.23 -28.51 33.59
N MET A 419 2.99 -28.29 32.29
CA MET A 419 3.10 -29.34 31.27
C MET A 419 4.53 -29.87 31.15
N GLY A 420 5.54 -29.00 31.23
CA GLY A 420 6.95 -29.37 31.20
C GLY A 420 7.37 -30.18 32.42
N LYS A 421 6.83 -29.88 33.61
CA LYS A 421 6.99 -30.74 34.79
C LYS A 421 6.37 -32.11 34.55
N ARG A 422 5.10 -32.16 34.10
CA ARG A 422 4.40 -33.42 33.81
C ARG A 422 5.12 -34.26 32.74
N ALA A 423 5.66 -33.62 31.71
CA ALA A 423 6.40 -34.28 30.64
C ALA A 423 7.66 -34.97 31.16
N ARG A 424 8.40 -34.29 32.05
CA ARG A 424 9.57 -34.86 32.73
C ARG A 424 9.18 -36.00 33.68
N ASP A 425 8.15 -35.79 34.48
CA ASP A 425 7.71 -36.79 35.48
C ASP A 425 7.18 -38.08 34.84
N ASN A 426 6.61 -37.99 33.61
CA ASN A 426 5.95 -39.12 32.94
C ASN A 426 6.63 -39.55 31.63
N ASN A 427 7.83 -39.04 31.34
CA ASN A 427 8.59 -39.31 30.09
C ASN A 427 7.76 -39.10 28.80
N LEU A 428 7.04 -37.97 28.72
CA LEU A 428 6.20 -37.62 27.56
C LEU A 428 6.89 -36.57 26.67
N ASP A 429 6.52 -36.52 25.39
CA ASP A 429 6.95 -35.47 24.47
C ASP A 429 6.28 -34.12 24.82
N PHE A 430 7.07 -33.20 25.39
CA PHE A 430 6.64 -31.86 25.74
C PHE A 430 6.14 -31.05 24.54
N GLY A 431 6.83 -31.14 23.39
CA GLY A 431 6.46 -30.41 22.19
C GLY A 431 5.07 -30.81 21.70
N ARG A 432 4.81 -32.12 21.70
CA ARG A 432 3.49 -32.65 21.35
C ARG A 432 2.40 -32.23 22.33
N LEU A 433 2.69 -32.23 23.64
CA LEU A 433 1.73 -31.77 24.66
C LEU A 433 1.36 -30.29 24.47
N VAL A 434 2.34 -29.44 24.18
CA VAL A 434 2.13 -28.01 23.91
C VAL A 434 1.28 -27.82 22.65
N GLU A 435 1.61 -28.48 21.54
CA GLU A 435 0.88 -28.39 20.28
C GLU A 435 -0.60 -28.77 20.47
N VAL A 436 -0.87 -29.91 21.11
CA VAL A 436 -2.23 -30.39 21.37
C VAL A 436 -3.00 -29.41 22.26
N ARG A 437 -2.34 -28.85 23.29
CA ARG A 437 -2.98 -27.88 24.19
C ARG A 437 -3.27 -26.56 23.48
N GLN A 438 -2.37 -26.05 22.64
CA GLN A 438 -2.58 -24.85 21.84
C GLN A 438 -3.75 -25.03 20.87
N GLU A 439 -3.84 -26.15 20.17
CA GLU A 439 -4.99 -26.47 19.31
C GLU A 439 -6.30 -26.53 20.10
N LYS A 440 -6.27 -27.14 21.30
CA LYS A 440 -7.44 -27.20 22.18
C LYS A 440 -7.88 -25.79 22.60
N ILE A 441 -6.95 -24.93 23.04
CA ILE A 441 -7.24 -23.54 23.41
C ILE A 441 -7.83 -22.77 22.23
N ARG A 442 -7.23 -22.87 21.04
CA ARG A 442 -7.75 -22.25 19.81
C ARG A 442 -9.21 -22.67 19.57
N ASN A 443 -9.48 -23.98 19.60
CA ASN A 443 -10.81 -24.51 19.34
C ASN A 443 -11.83 -24.12 20.41
N GLU A 444 -11.42 -24.05 21.68
CA GLU A 444 -12.26 -23.54 22.77
C GLU A 444 -12.67 -22.09 22.50
N ILE A 445 -11.69 -21.19 22.27
CA ILE A 445 -11.97 -19.76 22.04
C ILE A 445 -12.87 -19.54 20.81
N LEU A 446 -12.62 -20.24 19.69
CA LEU A 446 -13.41 -20.10 18.45
C LEU A 446 -14.89 -20.52 18.62
N ARG A 447 -15.19 -21.42 19.56
CA ARG A 447 -16.54 -21.92 19.81
C ARG A 447 -17.37 -21.01 20.70
N LEU A 448 -16.75 -20.10 21.44
CA LEU A 448 -17.45 -19.17 22.34
C LEU A 448 -18.29 -18.18 21.53
N LYS A 449 -19.56 -18.01 21.91
CA LYS A 449 -20.57 -17.22 21.17
C LYS A 449 -21.11 -16.02 21.93
N THR A 450 -20.78 -15.86 23.22
CA THR A 450 -21.32 -14.78 24.07
C THR A 450 -20.20 -14.10 24.85
N SER A 451 -20.42 -12.83 25.22
CA SER A 451 -19.47 -12.04 26.03
C SER A 451 -19.13 -12.74 27.34
N ASP A 452 -20.15 -13.21 28.06
CA ASP A 452 -19.97 -13.87 29.36
C ASP A 452 -19.18 -15.18 29.23
N ALA A 453 -19.41 -15.95 28.15
CA ALA A 453 -18.67 -17.19 27.93
C ALA A 453 -17.18 -16.93 27.65
N VAL A 454 -16.83 -15.87 26.92
CA VAL A 454 -15.42 -15.50 26.67
C VAL A 454 -14.76 -14.98 27.94
N ALA A 455 -15.43 -14.09 28.67
CA ALA A 455 -14.91 -13.56 29.92
C ALA A 455 -14.67 -14.68 30.95
N ASN A 456 -15.66 -15.55 31.15
CA ASN A 456 -15.55 -16.67 32.09
C ASN A 456 -14.48 -17.69 31.66
N TRP A 457 -14.38 -17.98 30.37
CA TRP A 457 -13.31 -18.85 29.85
C TRP A 457 -11.93 -18.25 30.13
N PHE A 458 -11.75 -16.94 29.89
CA PHE A 458 -10.48 -16.26 30.12
C PHE A 458 -10.09 -16.25 31.60
N LEU A 459 -11.02 -15.88 32.48
CA LEU A 459 -10.79 -15.90 33.93
C LEU A 459 -10.46 -17.31 34.43
N LYS A 460 -11.19 -18.33 33.95
CA LYS A 460 -10.92 -19.72 34.29
C LYS A 460 -9.55 -20.17 33.81
N PHE A 461 -9.18 -19.86 32.57
CA PHE A 461 -7.86 -20.18 32.02
C PHE A 461 -6.75 -19.58 32.88
N CYS A 462 -6.91 -18.33 33.31
CA CYS A 462 -5.98 -17.64 34.19
C CYS A 462 -5.92 -18.23 35.60
N ALA A 463 -7.06 -18.62 36.19
CA ALA A 463 -7.13 -19.25 37.50
C ALA A 463 -6.56 -20.68 37.51
N ASP A 464 -6.79 -21.45 36.45
CA ASP A 464 -6.24 -22.81 36.29
C ASP A 464 -4.69 -22.76 36.23
N ALA A 465 -4.14 -21.73 35.58
CA ALA A 465 -2.69 -21.54 35.45
C ALA A 465 -1.97 -21.34 36.81
N THR A 466 -2.67 -20.85 37.83
CA THR A 466 -2.15 -20.57 39.18
C THR A 466 -2.65 -21.54 40.24
N LYS A 467 -3.42 -22.57 39.87
CA LYS A 467 -4.13 -23.46 40.80
C LYS A 467 -5.04 -22.69 41.78
N GLY A 468 -5.70 -21.63 41.29
CA GLY A 468 -6.65 -20.81 42.06
C GLY A 468 -6.06 -19.54 42.71
N GLY A 469 -4.76 -19.26 42.52
CA GLY A 469 -4.15 -17.98 42.91
C GLY A 469 -4.43 -16.83 41.92
N SER A 470 -4.15 -15.59 42.29
CA SER A 470 -4.22 -14.46 41.35
C SER A 470 -2.94 -14.33 40.53
N LEU A 471 -3.05 -14.22 39.20
CA LEU A 471 -1.92 -13.83 38.34
C LEU A 471 -1.51 -12.37 38.62
N ALA A 472 -0.21 -12.09 38.66
CA ALA A 472 0.30 -10.74 38.90
C ALA A 472 -0.23 -9.69 37.89
N PRO A 473 -0.23 -9.95 36.56
CA PRO A 473 -0.84 -9.01 35.60
C PRO A 473 -2.34 -8.76 35.82
N ILE A 474 -3.09 -9.77 36.28
CA ILE A 474 -4.52 -9.60 36.58
C ILE A 474 -4.71 -8.75 37.84
N ARG A 475 -3.82 -8.87 38.83
CA ARG A 475 -3.87 -8.07 40.04
C ARG A 475 -3.48 -6.61 39.79
N GLU A 476 -2.46 -6.39 38.96
CA GLU A 476 -1.97 -5.05 38.61
C GLU A 476 -3.00 -4.25 37.80
N ASP A 477 -3.67 -4.90 36.83
CA ASP A 477 -4.64 -4.25 35.94
C ASP A 477 -6.09 -4.69 36.22
N ALA A 478 -6.42 -5.02 37.48
CA ALA A 478 -7.67 -5.70 37.84
C ALA A 478 -8.93 -4.98 37.37
N GLU A 479 -9.04 -3.67 37.65
CA GLU A 479 -10.19 -2.86 37.24
C GLU A 479 -10.27 -2.73 35.72
N LEU A 480 -9.14 -2.43 35.07
CA LEU A 480 -9.05 -2.30 33.62
C LEU A 480 -9.49 -3.59 32.90
N ILE A 481 -8.99 -4.75 33.34
CA ILE A 481 -9.33 -6.05 32.77
C ILE A 481 -10.80 -6.37 33.04
N ARG A 482 -11.29 -6.18 34.27
CA ARG A 482 -12.69 -6.47 34.63
C ARG A 482 -13.66 -5.65 33.79
N ASP A 483 -13.43 -4.34 33.72
CA ASP A 483 -14.29 -3.42 32.99
C ASP A 483 -14.24 -3.72 31.48
N PHE A 484 -13.09 -4.16 30.97
CA PHE A 484 -12.93 -4.58 29.58
C PHE A 484 -13.69 -5.87 29.25
N ILE A 485 -13.50 -6.95 30.01
CA ILE A 485 -14.00 -8.30 29.65
C ILE A 485 -15.50 -8.45 29.85
N PHE A 486 -16.10 -7.71 30.79
CA PHE A 486 -17.55 -7.75 31.04
C PHE A 486 -18.33 -6.72 30.20
N ASN A 487 -17.64 -5.87 29.44
CA ASN A 487 -18.30 -5.00 28.47
C ASN A 487 -18.67 -5.78 27.21
N ARG A 488 -19.97 -5.94 26.96
CA ARG A 488 -20.51 -6.67 25.79
C ARG A 488 -20.02 -6.13 24.45
N ARG A 489 -19.67 -4.84 24.37
CA ARG A 489 -19.13 -4.22 23.13
C ARG A 489 -17.73 -4.74 22.80
N ASN A 490 -17.00 -5.26 23.79
CA ASN A 490 -15.66 -5.79 23.62
C ASN A 490 -15.63 -7.29 23.31
N PHE A 491 -16.79 -7.97 23.18
CA PHE A 491 -16.84 -9.41 22.94
C PHE A 491 -15.96 -9.86 21.77
N ASP A 492 -16.15 -9.28 20.58
CA ASP A 492 -15.34 -9.65 19.40
C ASP A 492 -13.88 -9.23 19.58
N ARG A 493 -13.61 -8.06 20.19
CA ARG A 493 -12.24 -7.60 20.45
C ARG A 493 -11.50 -8.56 21.37
N LEU A 494 -12.10 -8.93 22.50
CA LEU A 494 -11.54 -9.88 23.46
C LEU A 494 -11.27 -11.24 22.80
N GLN A 495 -12.25 -11.80 22.08
CA GLN A 495 -12.06 -13.08 21.40
C GLN A 495 -10.86 -13.05 20.43
N ASN A 496 -10.73 -11.99 19.63
CA ASN A 496 -9.62 -11.84 18.69
C ASN A 496 -8.28 -11.59 19.41
N LEU A 497 -8.26 -10.82 20.50
CA LEU A 497 -7.06 -10.60 21.31
C LEU A 497 -6.54 -11.89 21.95
N LEU A 498 -7.42 -12.75 22.48
CA LEU A 498 -7.02 -14.02 23.08
C LEU A 498 -6.40 -14.96 22.02
N LEU A 499 -6.99 -14.98 20.82
CA LEU A 499 -6.45 -15.76 19.70
C LEU A 499 -5.12 -15.18 19.19
N PHE A 500 -4.97 -13.87 19.14
CA PHE A 500 -3.69 -13.21 18.84
C PHE A 500 -2.64 -13.53 19.90
N ALA A 501 -2.98 -13.41 21.19
CA ALA A 501 -2.09 -13.69 22.31
C ALA A 501 -1.55 -15.13 22.27
N LEU A 502 -2.40 -16.09 21.87
CA LEU A 502 -2.01 -17.49 21.71
C LEU A 502 -0.88 -17.70 20.68
N VAL A 503 -0.90 -16.95 19.57
CA VAL A 503 0.09 -17.09 18.48
C VAL A 503 1.25 -16.10 18.55
N SER A 504 1.15 -15.07 19.40
CA SER A 504 2.19 -14.05 19.62
C SER A 504 3.07 -14.32 20.85
N TYR A 505 2.77 -15.37 21.61
CA TYR A 505 3.61 -15.73 22.76
C TYR A 505 5.01 -16.17 22.31
N GLU A 506 6.02 -15.54 22.87
CA GLU A 506 7.43 -15.91 22.76
C GLU A 506 8.01 -16.00 24.18
N SER A 507 8.73 -17.08 24.49
CA SER A 507 9.41 -17.19 25.78
C SER A 507 10.59 -16.21 25.77
N ASP A 508 10.63 -15.29 26.72
CA ASP A 508 11.81 -14.43 26.93
C ASP A 508 13.03 -15.33 27.16
N LYS A 509 13.92 -15.40 26.16
CA LYS A 509 15.21 -16.11 26.28
C LYS A 509 16.26 -15.28 27.06
N SER A 510 15.87 -14.18 27.68
CA SER A 510 16.75 -13.20 28.32
C SER A 510 16.74 -13.29 29.85
N ASN A 511 16.92 -14.49 30.40
CA ASN A 511 17.31 -14.73 31.80
C ASN A 511 17.69 -16.21 32.02
N ASN A 512 18.71 -16.68 31.30
CA ASN A 512 19.49 -17.86 31.69
C ASN A 512 20.97 -17.57 31.53
#